data_AF-A0A961YV51-F1
#
_entry.id   AF-A0A961YV51-F1
#
_cell.length_a   1.000
_cell.length_b   1.000
_cell.length_c   1.000
_cell.angle_alpha   90.00
_cell.angle_beta   90.00
_cell.angle_gamma   90.00
#
_symmetry.space_group_name_H-M   'P 1'
#
loop_
_entity.id
_entity.type
_entity.pdbx_description
1 polymer ?
#
loop_
_entity_poly.entity_id
_entity_poly.type
_entity_poly.pdbx_seq_one_letter_code
_entity_poly.pdbx_strand_id
1 'polypeptide(L)'
;MQWSPEQQRALAEVGSWLQAGDRPLFRLFGYAGTGKTTLARHVAESADGGVVYAAFTGKAAHVMRGKGCTNAGTIHSLIYRMRGEDETGPSFVLNRDSPAAKAAMIVIDECSMVDEAIGKDLLSFGKPILVLGDPAQLPPVAGGGFFTDDKPDVMLTEVHRQAADDPIIRLSMIVREGGSIEEGVYGESSVVSRRAIEPDSVLKADTVLVGRNNTRRAYNARIRELLGRGEPTPVAGDTLVCLRNDRKRGLLNGSLWHVDRVRAPRKGLLRYTLSPDEGEHGKGRTVVTINPAYFDGTAEALTPAERRRSDAFDFGYVLTVHKSQGSQWDDVVLFDESFAFREHARRWLYTGITRAARRITIVR
;
A
#
# COMPACT_ATOMS: atom_id res chain seq x y z
N MET A 1 26.89 -0.76 9.68
CA MET A 1 26.00 -1.80 9.11
C MET A 1 26.85 -2.67 8.20
N GLN A 2 26.75 -3.99 8.31
CA GLN A 2 27.53 -4.92 7.47
C GLN A 2 26.61 -5.44 6.36
N TRP A 3 26.94 -5.15 5.10
CA TRP A 3 26.18 -5.59 3.93
C TRP A 3 26.51 -7.04 3.57
N SER A 4 25.51 -7.81 3.11
CA SER A 4 25.75 -9.14 2.55
C SER A 4 26.56 -9.05 1.24
N PRO A 5 27.23 -10.13 0.80
CA PRO A 5 27.92 -10.14 -0.50
C PRO A 5 26.99 -9.80 -1.67
N GLU A 6 25.73 -10.24 -1.62
CA GLU A 6 24.73 -9.89 -2.63
C GLU A 6 24.42 -8.39 -2.64
N GLN A 7 24.20 -7.78 -1.47
CA GLN A 7 23.96 -6.35 -1.33
C GLN A 7 25.18 -5.51 -1.75
N GLN A 8 26.40 -5.97 -1.47
CA GLN A 8 27.62 -5.30 -1.92
C GLN A 8 27.74 -5.27 -3.44
N ARG A 9 27.44 -6.39 -4.11
CA ARG A 9 27.40 -6.43 -5.59
C ARG A 9 26.33 -5.49 -6.13
N ALA A 10 25.13 -5.53 -5.54
CA ALA A 10 24.04 -4.64 -5.91
C ALA A 10 24.41 -3.15 -5.77
N LEU A 11 25.08 -2.77 -4.68
CA LEU A 11 25.60 -1.41 -4.49
C LEU A 11 26.63 -1.02 -5.56
N ALA A 12 27.56 -1.92 -5.90
CA ALA A 12 28.56 -1.69 -6.93
C ALA A 12 27.91 -1.51 -8.33
N GLU A 13 26.91 -2.32 -8.67
CA GLU A 13 26.21 -2.22 -9.95
C GLU A 13 25.37 -0.94 -10.06
N VAL A 14 24.66 -0.56 -9.00
CA VAL A 14 23.92 0.72 -8.96
C VAL A 14 24.89 1.91 -9.06
N GLY A 15 26.03 1.85 -8.36
CA GLY A 15 27.07 2.88 -8.46
C GLY A 15 27.66 3.01 -9.86
N SER A 16 27.98 1.88 -10.50
CA SER A 16 28.46 1.83 -11.88
C SER A 16 27.45 2.43 -12.86
N TRP A 17 26.17 2.10 -12.71
CA TRP A 17 25.09 2.67 -13.51
C TRP A 17 24.98 4.20 -13.36
N LEU A 18 25.04 4.71 -12.13
CA LEU A 18 25.00 6.14 -11.87
C LEU A 18 26.20 6.88 -12.48
N GLN A 19 27.39 6.27 -12.45
CA GLN A 19 28.60 6.85 -13.03
C GLN A 19 28.61 6.80 -14.56
N ALA A 20 28.12 5.71 -15.15
CA ALA A 20 28.06 5.55 -16.60
C ALA A 20 27.06 6.53 -17.24
N GLY A 21 25.89 6.72 -16.61
CA GLY A 21 24.86 7.63 -17.12
C GLY A 21 24.32 7.26 -18.51
N ASP A 22 24.51 6.00 -18.94
CA ASP A 22 24.18 5.50 -20.27
C ASP A 22 22.70 5.16 -20.45
N ARG A 23 21.99 4.89 -19.36
CA ARG A 23 20.56 4.59 -19.35
C ARG A 23 19.83 5.27 -18.17
N PRO A 24 18.57 5.68 -18.36
CA PRO A 24 17.85 6.45 -17.34
C PRO A 24 17.24 5.60 -16.21
N LEU A 25 17.18 4.28 -16.35
CA LEU A 25 16.42 3.39 -15.47
C LEU A 25 17.27 2.23 -14.96
N PHE A 26 17.18 1.95 -13.67
CA PHE A 26 17.75 0.77 -13.02
C PHE A 26 16.72 0.07 -12.14
N ARG A 27 16.59 -1.24 -12.28
CA ARG A 27 15.63 -2.09 -11.59
C ARG A 27 16.32 -2.92 -10.51
N LEU A 28 16.14 -2.50 -9.26
CA LEU A 28 16.60 -3.24 -8.09
C LEU A 28 15.41 -3.97 -7.47
N PHE A 29 15.24 -5.24 -7.83
CA PHE A 29 14.18 -6.07 -7.28
C PHE A 29 14.70 -6.96 -6.15
N GLY A 30 13.77 -7.50 -5.39
CA GLY A 30 14.07 -8.44 -4.34
C GLY A 30 12.85 -8.75 -3.49
N TYR A 31 12.95 -9.83 -2.73
CA TYR A 31 11.85 -10.25 -1.88
C TYR A 31 11.73 -9.38 -0.62
N ALA A 32 10.63 -9.51 0.13
CA ALA A 32 10.53 -8.99 1.49
C ALA A 32 11.73 -9.44 2.34
N GLY A 33 12.25 -8.54 3.17
CA GLY A 33 13.38 -8.83 4.06
C GLY A 33 14.78 -8.75 3.44
N THR A 34 14.93 -8.54 2.12
CA THR A 34 16.25 -8.48 1.46
C THR A 34 16.95 -7.11 1.55
N GLY A 35 16.27 -6.10 2.11
CA GLY A 35 16.88 -4.79 2.40
C GLY A 35 16.88 -3.77 1.25
N LYS A 36 16.02 -3.93 0.24
CA LYS A 36 15.89 -3.01 -0.92
C LYS A 36 15.89 -1.52 -0.54
N THR A 37 14.98 -1.11 0.35
CA THR A 37 14.83 0.30 0.77
C THR A 37 16.08 0.80 1.50
N THR A 38 16.73 -0.03 2.31
CA THR A 38 17.98 0.30 3.02
C THR A 38 19.11 0.53 2.03
N LEU A 39 19.24 -0.33 1.02
CA LEU A 39 20.23 -0.19 -0.06
C LEU A 39 19.97 1.10 -0.86
N ALA A 40 18.72 1.33 -1.27
CA ALA A 40 18.34 2.53 -2.01
C ALA A 40 18.63 3.82 -1.25
N ARG A 41 18.43 3.83 0.09
CA ARG A 41 18.80 4.96 0.94
C ARG A 41 20.31 5.18 0.96
N HIS A 42 21.09 4.11 1.09
CA HIS A 42 22.55 4.22 1.11
C HIS A 42 23.11 4.77 -0.22
N VAL A 43 22.59 4.29 -1.36
CA VAL A 43 22.93 4.85 -2.68
C VAL A 43 22.56 6.33 -2.75
N ALA A 44 21.38 6.68 -2.28
CA ALA A 44 20.90 8.06 -2.32
C ALA A 44 21.71 9.02 -1.46
N GLU A 45 22.28 8.57 -0.34
CA GLU A 45 23.20 9.38 0.49
C GLU A 45 24.49 9.75 -0.25
N SER A 46 24.89 8.96 -1.24
CA SER A 46 26.08 9.21 -2.05
C SER A 46 25.81 10.07 -3.31
N ALA A 47 24.54 10.34 -3.62
CA ALA A 47 24.16 11.12 -4.81
C ALA A 47 24.26 12.62 -4.54
N ASP A 48 25.22 13.28 -5.19
CA ASP A 48 25.38 14.73 -5.12
C ASP A 48 24.21 15.45 -5.83
N GLY A 49 23.64 16.48 -5.21
CA GLY A 49 22.47 17.21 -5.74
C GLY A 49 21.08 16.71 -5.30
N GLY A 50 21.02 15.72 -4.40
CA GLY A 50 19.82 15.36 -3.66
C GLY A 50 18.86 14.39 -4.38
N VAL A 51 18.24 13.51 -3.59
CA VAL A 51 17.36 12.44 -4.06
C VAL A 51 15.92 12.70 -3.65
N VAL A 52 14.98 12.37 -4.53
CA VAL A 52 13.55 12.35 -4.22
C VAL A 52 13.03 10.92 -4.24
N TYR A 53 12.33 10.53 -3.19
CA TYR A 53 11.67 9.23 -3.12
C TYR A 53 10.20 9.36 -3.49
N ALA A 54 9.67 8.35 -4.17
CA ALA A 54 8.26 8.29 -4.49
C ALA A 54 7.73 6.86 -4.41
N ALA A 55 6.42 6.75 -4.23
CA ALA A 55 5.70 5.50 -4.41
C ALA A 55 4.36 5.75 -5.11
N PHE A 56 3.73 4.69 -5.60
CA PHE A 56 2.44 4.83 -6.29
C PHE A 56 1.33 5.37 -5.38
N THR A 57 1.25 4.87 -4.14
CA THR A 57 0.22 5.25 -3.16
C THR A 57 0.79 6.15 -2.06
N GLY A 58 -0.08 6.97 -1.46
CA GLY A 58 0.29 7.81 -0.31
C GLY A 58 0.71 6.99 0.92
N LYS A 59 0.14 5.78 1.04
CA LYS A 59 0.49 4.77 2.04
C LYS A 59 1.91 4.26 1.89
N ALA A 60 2.27 3.82 0.69
CA ALA A 60 3.63 3.35 0.42
C ALA A 60 4.65 4.47 0.67
N ALA A 61 4.35 5.70 0.23
CA ALA A 61 5.20 6.84 0.52
C ALA A 61 5.33 7.12 2.03
N HIS A 62 4.28 6.90 2.83
CA HIS A 62 4.35 7.02 4.28
C HIS A 62 5.23 5.94 4.90
N VAL A 63 5.07 4.67 4.49
CA VAL A 63 5.92 3.56 4.93
C VAL A 63 7.40 3.85 4.60
N MET A 64 7.69 4.40 3.42
CA MET A 64 9.04 4.84 3.07
C MET A 64 9.58 5.93 4.01
N ARG A 65 8.76 6.93 4.37
CA ARG A 65 9.15 7.97 5.34
C ARG A 65 9.51 7.38 6.70
N GLY A 66 8.73 6.40 7.18
CA GLY A 66 9.03 5.66 8.41
C GLY A 66 10.36 4.91 8.36
N LYS A 67 10.82 4.52 7.17
CA LYS A 67 12.13 3.88 6.92
C LYS A 67 13.28 4.87 6.68
N GLY A 68 13.05 6.17 6.91
CA GLY A 68 14.07 7.22 6.80
C GLY A 68 14.09 7.99 5.48
N CYS A 69 13.22 7.66 4.51
CA CYS A 69 13.07 8.43 3.26
C CYS A 69 12.18 9.67 3.50
N THR A 70 12.65 10.63 4.30
CA THR A 70 11.82 11.70 4.90
C THR A 70 11.07 12.59 3.89
N ASN A 71 11.60 12.77 2.68
CA ASN A 71 10.97 13.53 1.60
C ASN A 71 10.16 12.66 0.62
N ALA A 72 9.86 11.40 0.96
CA ALA A 72 9.07 10.54 0.08
C ALA A 72 7.66 11.10 -0.16
N GLY A 73 7.18 11.03 -1.40
CA GLY A 73 5.85 11.48 -1.83
C GLY A 73 5.15 10.46 -2.74
N THR A 74 3.97 10.82 -3.26
CA THR A 74 3.38 10.02 -4.35
C THR A 74 4.04 10.37 -5.68
N ILE A 75 4.16 9.41 -6.61
CA ILE A 75 4.61 9.70 -7.99
C ILE A 75 3.77 10.85 -8.58
N HIS A 76 2.45 10.81 -8.38
CA HIS A 76 1.53 11.84 -8.85
C HIS A 76 1.81 13.25 -8.28
N SER A 77 2.28 13.37 -7.04
CA SER A 77 2.68 14.68 -6.49
C SER A 77 4.06 15.09 -6.93
N LEU A 78 4.89 14.11 -7.29
CA LEU A 78 6.25 14.33 -7.72
C LEU A 78 6.31 14.90 -9.13
N ILE A 79 5.46 14.44 -10.07
CA ILE A 79 5.58 14.80 -11.49
C ILE A 79 4.43 15.66 -12.04
N TYR A 80 3.27 15.70 -11.39
CA TYR A 80 2.10 16.43 -11.89
C TYR A 80 1.71 17.64 -11.03
N ARG A 81 1.13 18.65 -11.67
CA ARG A 81 0.37 19.73 -11.04
C ARG A 81 -1.07 19.72 -11.55
N MET A 82 -1.98 20.18 -10.70
CA MET A 82 -3.38 20.32 -11.07
C MET A 82 -3.54 21.50 -12.03
N ARG A 83 -4.17 21.27 -13.18
CA ARG A 83 -4.49 22.33 -14.16
C ARG A 83 -5.88 22.92 -13.91
N GLY A 84 -6.84 22.08 -13.49
CA GLY A 84 -8.21 22.49 -13.20
C GLY A 84 -9.11 21.28 -12.96
N GLU A 85 -10.42 21.47 -13.09
CA GLU A 85 -11.43 20.40 -13.12
C GLU A 85 -12.15 20.44 -14.47
N ASP A 86 -12.37 19.28 -15.08
CA ASP A 86 -13.18 19.08 -16.28
C ASP A 86 -14.43 18.22 -15.96
N GLU A 87 -15.21 17.88 -16.99
CA GLU A 87 -16.43 17.07 -16.84
C GLU A 87 -16.17 15.64 -16.33
N THR A 88 -14.93 15.16 -16.39
CA THR A 88 -14.52 13.83 -15.91
C THR A 88 -13.88 13.88 -14.52
N GLY A 89 -13.30 15.02 -14.13
CA GLY A 89 -12.75 15.25 -12.80
C GLY A 89 -11.57 16.20 -12.80
N PRO A 90 -10.71 16.18 -11.77
CA PRO A 90 -9.50 16.99 -11.75
C PRO A 90 -8.55 16.59 -12.89
N SER A 91 -8.13 17.58 -13.69
CA SER A 91 -7.16 17.40 -14.76
C SER A 91 -5.74 17.73 -14.28
N PHE A 92 -4.81 16.87 -14.67
CA PHE A 92 -3.40 16.98 -14.28
C PHE A 92 -2.54 17.19 -15.51
N VAL A 93 -1.48 17.98 -15.35
CA VAL A 93 -0.45 18.16 -16.37
C VAL A 93 0.92 18.00 -15.75
N LEU A 94 1.88 17.61 -16.57
CA LEU A 94 3.28 17.53 -16.17
C LEU A 94 3.76 18.85 -15.58
N ASN A 95 4.40 18.75 -14.42
CA ASN A 95 5.01 19.86 -13.73
C ASN A 95 6.52 19.83 -14.01
N ARG A 96 6.97 20.60 -15.00
CA ARG A 96 8.38 20.70 -15.38
C ARG A 96 9.25 21.42 -14.35
N ASP A 97 8.64 22.10 -13.37
CA ASP A 97 9.34 22.76 -12.26
C ASP A 97 9.26 21.97 -10.93
N SER A 98 8.84 20.71 -11.01
CA SER A 98 8.59 19.84 -9.86
C SER A 98 9.87 19.40 -9.13
N PRO A 99 9.74 18.78 -7.94
CA PRO A 99 10.90 18.18 -7.26
C PRO A 99 11.60 17.13 -8.11
N ALA A 100 10.88 16.39 -8.99
CA ALA A 100 11.51 15.45 -9.93
C ALA A 100 12.47 16.16 -10.89
N ALA A 101 12.12 17.32 -11.43
CA ALA A 101 12.98 18.06 -12.35
C ALA A 101 14.27 18.57 -11.68
N LYS A 102 14.23 18.84 -10.38
CA LYS A 102 15.32 19.40 -9.60
C LYS A 102 16.23 18.34 -8.97
N ALA A 103 15.75 17.11 -8.81
CA ALA A 103 16.51 16.03 -8.21
C ALA A 103 17.70 15.61 -9.07
N ALA A 104 18.76 15.13 -8.41
CA ALA A 104 19.84 14.40 -9.07
C ALA A 104 19.41 12.96 -9.40
N MET A 105 18.53 12.37 -8.59
CA MET A 105 18.06 11.00 -8.74
C MET A 105 16.64 10.85 -8.18
N ILE A 106 15.86 9.97 -8.81
CA ILE A 106 14.52 9.57 -8.35
C ILE A 106 14.57 8.11 -7.90
N VAL A 107 14.04 7.82 -6.71
CA VAL A 107 13.86 6.45 -6.22
C VAL A 107 12.37 6.16 -6.14
N ILE A 108 11.92 5.06 -6.74
CA ILE A 108 10.51 4.66 -6.75
C ILE A 108 10.34 3.31 -6.06
N ASP A 109 9.54 3.24 -5.00
CA ASP A 109 9.14 1.99 -4.36
C ASP A 109 7.73 1.55 -4.78
N GLU A 110 7.42 0.28 -4.59
CA GLU A 110 6.15 -0.35 -5.00
C GLU A 110 5.79 -0.03 -6.47
N CYS A 111 6.78 -0.21 -7.35
CA CYS A 111 6.70 0.21 -8.76
C CYS A 111 5.77 -0.66 -9.63
N SER A 112 5.26 -1.77 -9.11
CA SER A 112 4.37 -2.70 -9.83
C SER A 112 3.06 -2.05 -10.29
N MET A 113 2.59 -1.06 -9.54
CA MET A 113 1.35 -0.34 -9.85
C MET A 113 1.53 0.79 -10.89
N VAL A 114 2.76 1.04 -11.37
CA VAL A 114 3.01 2.12 -12.33
C VAL A 114 2.67 1.67 -13.75
N ASP A 115 1.77 2.39 -14.41
CA ASP A 115 1.38 2.16 -15.80
C ASP A 115 2.33 2.82 -16.81
N GLU A 116 2.12 2.53 -18.09
CA GLU A 116 2.95 3.03 -19.18
C GLU A 116 2.95 4.56 -19.29
N ALA A 117 1.81 5.21 -19.05
CA ALA A 117 1.68 6.65 -19.16
C ALA A 117 2.51 7.35 -18.07
N ILE A 118 2.33 6.96 -16.81
CA ILE A 118 3.10 7.49 -15.68
C ILE A 118 4.59 7.15 -15.84
N GLY A 119 4.90 5.93 -16.31
CA GLY A 119 6.27 5.49 -16.58
C GLY A 119 7.01 6.35 -17.60
N LYS A 120 6.39 6.61 -18.76
CA LYS A 120 6.94 7.51 -19.78
C LYS A 120 7.09 8.94 -19.27
N ASP A 121 6.10 9.42 -18.53
CA ASP A 121 6.11 10.76 -17.95
C ASP A 121 7.27 10.93 -16.95
N LEU A 122 7.53 9.93 -16.11
CA LEU A 122 8.70 9.88 -15.21
C LEU A 122 10.02 9.94 -15.99
N LEU A 123 10.18 9.09 -17.00
CA LEU A 123 11.40 9.06 -17.82
C LEU A 123 11.63 10.38 -18.58
N SER A 124 10.55 11.11 -18.91
CA SER A 124 10.63 12.39 -19.61
C SER A 124 11.32 13.51 -18.82
N PHE A 125 11.61 13.32 -17.53
CA PHE A 125 12.41 14.26 -16.72
C PHE A 125 13.91 14.12 -16.95
N GLY A 126 14.37 13.07 -17.64
CA GLY A 126 15.78 12.87 -17.96
C GLY A 126 16.67 12.67 -16.73
N LYS A 127 16.10 12.15 -15.64
CA LYS A 127 16.81 11.86 -14.39
C LYS A 127 17.09 10.36 -14.27
N PRO A 128 18.20 9.95 -13.63
CA PRO A 128 18.36 8.58 -13.17
C PRO A 128 17.20 8.16 -12.26
N ILE A 129 16.56 7.05 -12.59
CA ILE A 129 15.44 6.47 -11.84
C ILE A 129 15.83 5.08 -11.37
N LEU A 130 15.91 4.90 -10.05
CA LEU A 130 16.02 3.59 -9.41
C LEU A 130 14.64 3.12 -8.99
N VAL A 131 14.19 2.00 -9.55
CA VAL A 131 12.90 1.39 -9.19
C VAL A 131 13.11 0.16 -8.31
N LEU A 132 12.34 0.10 -7.24
CA LEU A 132 12.31 -1.00 -6.27
C LEU A 132 11.02 -1.79 -6.46
N GLY A 133 11.17 -3.10 -6.56
CA GLY A 133 10.06 -4.01 -6.82
C GLY A 133 10.21 -5.33 -6.09
N ASP A 134 9.08 -6.00 -5.89
CA ASP A 134 9.03 -7.36 -5.38
C ASP A 134 8.21 -8.23 -6.35
N PRO A 135 8.87 -9.09 -7.14
CA PRO A 135 8.19 -9.91 -8.14
C PRO A 135 7.33 -11.02 -7.51
N ALA A 136 7.43 -11.28 -6.20
CA ALA A 136 6.58 -12.26 -5.51
C ALA A 136 5.24 -11.65 -5.04
N GLN A 137 5.10 -10.32 -5.04
CA GLN A 137 3.82 -9.68 -4.74
C GLN A 137 2.80 -9.85 -5.89
N LEU A 138 1.54 -9.57 -5.57
CA LEU A 138 0.45 -9.54 -6.53
C LEU A 138 0.72 -8.53 -7.65
N PRO A 139 0.48 -8.91 -8.92
CA PRO A 139 0.50 -7.95 -10.01
C PRO A 139 -0.64 -6.93 -9.85
N PRO A 140 -0.55 -5.77 -10.51
CA PRO A 140 -1.67 -4.83 -10.55
C PRO A 140 -2.91 -5.47 -11.20
N VAL A 141 -4.10 -5.07 -10.73
CA VAL A 141 -5.39 -5.65 -11.18
C VAL A 141 -5.73 -5.25 -12.62
N ALA A 142 -5.41 -4.03 -13.02
CA ALA A 142 -5.60 -3.52 -14.37
C ALA A 142 -4.73 -2.26 -14.58
N GLY A 143 -4.00 -2.20 -15.69
CA GLY A 143 -3.01 -1.14 -15.94
C GLY A 143 -1.85 -1.22 -14.93
N GLY A 144 -0.62 -1.04 -15.41
CA GLY A 144 0.56 -1.18 -14.55
C GLY A 144 1.65 -1.98 -15.22
N GLY A 145 2.63 -2.42 -14.43
CA GLY A 145 3.68 -3.31 -14.92
C GLY A 145 4.81 -2.64 -15.69
N PHE A 146 4.75 -1.34 -15.97
CA PHE A 146 5.72 -0.67 -16.85
C PHE A 146 7.17 -0.92 -16.44
N PHE A 147 7.44 -0.92 -15.14
CA PHE A 147 8.77 -1.21 -14.61
C PHE A 147 9.03 -2.70 -14.35
N THR A 148 7.99 -3.50 -14.10
CA THR A 148 8.11 -4.90 -13.64
C THR A 148 7.95 -5.95 -14.72
N ASP A 149 7.54 -5.56 -15.94
CA ASP A 149 7.42 -6.46 -17.08
C ASP A 149 8.79 -6.87 -17.65
N ASP A 150 9.79 -6.01 -17.47
CA ASP A 150 11.18 -6.30 -17.79
C ASP A 150 11.91 -6.99 -16.63
N LYS A 151 12.97 -7.73 -16.96
CA LYS A 151 13.84 -8.35 -15.96
C LYS A 151 14.51 -7.29 -15.09
N PRO A 152 14.68 -7.56 -13.78
CA PRO A 152 15.51 -6.70 -12.94
C PRO A 152 16.95 -6.69 -13.41
N ASP A 153 17.62 -5.57 -13.19
CA ASP A 153 19.06 -5.45 -13.34
C ASP A 153 19.76 -6.23 -12.22
N VAL A 154 19.25 -6.08 -11.01
CA VAL A 154 19.69 -6.85 -9.84
C VAL A 154 18.47 -7.41 -9.11
N MET A 155 18.55 -8.70 -8.77
CA MET A 155 17.57 -9.38 -7.93
C MET A 155 18.21 -9.77 -6.60
N LEU A 156 17.77 -9.16 -5.52
CA LEU A 156 18.15 -9.54 -4.17
C LEU A 156 17.32 -10.73 -3.70
N THR A 157 17.99 -11.83 -3.38
CA THR A 157 17.38 -13.10 -2.98
C THR A 157 17.71 -13.49 -1.55
N GLU A 158 18.82 -12.99 -1.01
CA GLU A 158 19.31 -13.29 0.33
C GLU A 158 18.61 -12.42 1.37
N VAL A 159 17.90 -13.07 2.31
CA VAL A 159 17.32 -12.40 3.47
C VAL A 159 18.43 -12.10 4.47
N HIS A 160 18.43 -10.88 5.00
CA HIS A 160 19.42 -10.44 5.98
C HIS A 160 19.34 -11.32 7.24
N ARG A 161 20.48 -11.67 7.85
CA ARG A 161 20.53 -12.62 9.00
C ARG A 161 19.58 -12.22 10.14
N GLN A 162 19.49 -10.92 10.44
CA GLN A 162 18.58 -10.35 11.45
C GLN A 162 17.09 -10.50 11.10
N ALA A 163 16.75 -10.68 9.83
CA ALA A 163 15.39 -10.90 9.33
C ALA A 163 15.10 -12.39 9.04
N ALA A 164 16.09 -13.29 9.16
CA ALA A 164 15.90 -14.71 8.93
C ALA A 164 15.12 -15.40 10.07
N ASP A 165 15.28 -14.90 11.30
CA ASP A 165 14.54 -15.36 12.47
C ASP A 165 13.14 -14.72 12.57
N ASP A 166 12.82 -13.78 11.68
CA ASP A 166 11.53 -13.12 11.62
C ASP A 166 10.45 -14.10 11.13
N PRO A 167 9.40 -14.37 11.92
CA PRO A 167 8.32 -15.29 11.55
C PRO A 167 7.61 -14.92 10.25
N ILE A 168 7.38 -13.63 10.00
CA ILE A 168 6.67 -13.13 8.83
C ILE A 168 7.51 -13.40 7.58
N ILE A 169 8.81 -13.13 7.65
CA ILE A 169 9.72 -13.40 6.53
C ILE A 169 9.80 -14.90 6.26
N ARG A 170 9.96 -15.73 7.30
CA ARG A 170 9.97 -17.19 7.16
C ARG A 170 8.69 -17.73 6.53
N LEU A 171 7.52 -17.31 7.00
CA LEU A 171 6.22 -17.72 6.45
C LEU A 171 6.07 -17.27 4.99
N SER A 172 6.50 -16.05 4.66
CA SER A 172 6.47 -15.54 3.29
C SER A 172 7.38 -16.35 2.36
N MET A 173 8.55 -16.79 2.82
CA MET A 173 9.48 -17.62 2.05
C MET A 173 8.90 -19.00 1.76
N ILE A 174 8.30 -19.65 2.77
CA ILE A 174 7.62 -20.95 2.61
C ILE A 174 6.60 -20.87 1.48
N VAL A 175 5.71 -19.86 1.53
CA VAL A 175 4.66 -19.67 0.52
C VAL A 175 5.24 -19.40 -0.87
N ARG A 176 6.25 -18.54 -0.95
CA ARG A 176 6.92 -18.19 -2.20
C ARG A 176 7.53 -19.43 -2.87
N GLU A 177 8.21 -20.27 -2.09
CA GLU A 177 8.90 -21.48 -2.55
C GLU A 177 7.91 -22.63 -2.86
N GLY A 178 6.62 -22.45 -2.59
CA GLY A 178 5.58 -23.43 -2.86
C GLY A 178 5.36 -24.43 -1.72
N GLY A 179 5.93 -24.17 -0.54
CA GLY A 179 5.63 -24.92 0.67
C GLY A 179 4.24 -24.61 1.24
N SER A 180 3.76 -25.50 2.09
CA SER A 180 2.55 -25.28 2.91
C SER A 180 2.95 -24.71 4.27
N ILE A 181 2.11 -23.82 4.81
CA ILE A 181 2.21 -23.37 6.19
C ILE A 181 1.29 -24.24 7.04
N GLU A 182 1.87 -24.91 8.03
CA GLU A 182 1.13 -25.74 9.00
C GLU A 182 0.53 -24.88 10.12
N GLU A 183 -0.50 -25.40 10.78
CA GLU A 183 -1.04 -24.77 11.99
C GLU A 183 0.01 -24.81 13.11
N GLY A 184 0.14 -23.72 13.86
CA GLY A 184 1.13 -23.62 14.93
C GLY A 184 1.50 -22.19 15.30
N VAL A 185 2.42 -22.10 16.25
CA VAL A 185 2.98 -20.83 16.74
C VAL A 185 4.35 -20.59 16.11
N TYR A 186 4.54 -19.39 15.58
CA TYR A 186 5.74 -18.93 14.90
C TYR A 186 6.22 -17.64 15.58
N GLY A 187 6.88 -17.78 16.74
CA GLY A 187 7.26 -16.61 17.55
C GLY A 187 6.02 -15.88 18.06
N GLU A 188 5.90 -14.58 17.75
CA GLU A 188 4.69 -13.80 18.05
C GLU A 188 3.54 -14.02 17.05
N SER A 189 3.83 -14.67 15.91
CA SER A 189 2.86 -14.96 14.85
C SER A 189 2.27 -16.36 15.02
N SER A 190 1.12 -16.61 14.37
CA SER A 190 0.46 -17.91 14.46
C SER A 190 -0.30 -18.25 13.18
N VAL A 191 -0.51 -19.55 12.96
CA VAL A 191 -1.40 -20.08 11.94
C VAL A 191 -2.42 -20.95 12.65
N VAL A 192 -3.70 -20.63 12.46
CA VAL A 192 -4.81 -21.26 13.18
C VAL A 192 -5.92 -21.63 12.22
N SER A 193 -6.67 -22.68 12.54
CA SER A 193 -7.93 -22.96 11.83
C SER A 193 -8.99 -21.89 12.11
N ARG A 194 -9.97 -21.76 11.22
CA ARG A 194 -11.18 -20.93 11.44
C ARG A 194 -11.96 -21.24 12.72
N ARG A 195 -11.79 -22.42 13.31
CA ARG A 195 -12.46 -22.80 14.57
C ARG A 195 -11.70 -22.34 15.80
N ALA A 196 -10.40 -22.12 15.66
CA ALA A 196 -9.50 -21.74 16.75
C ALA A 196 -9.30 -20.21 16.84
N ILE A 197 -9.76 -19.44 15.86
CA ILE A 197 -9.66 -17.97 15.92
C ILE A 197 -10.62 -17.39 16.97
N GLU A 198 -10.08 -16.62 17.90
CA GLU A 198 -10.85 -15.93 18.93
C GLU A 198 -11.34 -14.57 18.41
N PRO A 199 -12.61 -14.18 18.62
CA PRO A 199 -13.10 -12.87 18.18
C PRO A 199 -12.26 -11.69 18.69
N ASP A 200 -11.78 -11.77 19.93
CA ASP A 200 -10.96 -10.73 20.55
C ASP A 200 -9.64 -10.49 19.82
N SER A 201 -9.01 -11.51 19.22
CA SER A 201 -7.78 -11.32 18.47
C SER A 201 -8.04 -10.60 17.14
N VAL A 202 -9.19 -10.87 16.51
CA VAL A 202 -9.63 -10.16 15.30
C VAL A 202 -9.94 -8.69 15.58
N LEU A 203 -10.58 -8.39 16.73
CA LEU A 203 -10.95 -7.03 17.12
C LEU A 203 -9.76 -6.17 17.57
N LYS A 204 -8.68 -6.80 18.09
CA LYS A 204 -7.48 -6.11 18.56
C LYS A 204 -6.42 -5.89 17.49
N ALA A 205 -6.52 -6.60 16.36
CA ALA A 205 -5.58 -6.45 15.26
C ALA A 205 -5.71 -5.06 14.63
N ASP A 206 -4.58 -4.50 14.18
CA ASP A 206 -4.57 -3.20 13.49
C ASP A 206 -5.35 -3.27 12.18
N THR A 207 -5.31 -4.43 11.50
CA THR A 207 -6.11 -4.68 10.31
C THR A 207 -6.47 -6.15 10.15
N VAL A 208 -7.61 -6.39 9.51
CA VAL A 208 -8.02 -7.70 9.01
C VAL A 208 -7.97 -7.72 7.49
N LEU A 209 -7.31 -8.72 6.91
CA LEU A 209 -7.15 -8.90 5.47
C LEU A 209 -7.88 -10.14 4.96
N VAL A 210 -8.59 -9.96 3.84
CA VAL A 210 -9.33 -11.02 3.15
C VAL A 210 -9.07 -10.96 1.64
N GLY A 211 -9.52 -11.95 0.88
CA GLY A 211 -9.35 -11.97 -0.57
C GLY A 211 -10.44 -11.21 -1.31
N ARG A 212 -11.69 -11.55 -1.02
CA ARG A 212 -12.84 -11.18 -1.86
C ARG A 212 -13.65 -10.03 -1.27
N ASN A 213 -14.27 -9.22 -2.13
CA ASN A 213 -15.11 -8.10 -1.71
C ASN A 213 -16.38 -8.55 -0.93
N ASN A 214 -16.94 -9.71 -1.26
CA ASN A 214 -18.07 -10.26 -0.51
C ASN A 214 -17.67 -10.64 0.92
N THR A 215 -16.53 -11.32 1.10
CA THR A 215 -15.94 -11.65 2.41
C THR A 215 -15.64 -10.37 3.18
N ARG A 216 -15.05 -9.36 2.52
CA ARG A 216 -14.77 -8.04 3.12
C ARG A 216 -16.03 -7.42 3.69
N ARG A 217 -17.14 -7.38 2.93
CA ARG A 217 -18.41 -6.83 3.40
C ARG A 217 -18.99 -7.62 4.57
N ALA A 218 -19.02 -8.95 4.45
CA ALA A 218 -19.54 -9.83 5.49
C ALA A 218 -18.76 -9.69 6.82
N TYR A 219 -17.43 -9.65 6.76
CA TYR A 219 -16.61 -9.53 7.96
C TYR A 219 -16.63 -8.11 8.55
N ASN A 220 -16.74 -7.05 7.74
CA ASN A 220 -17.01 -5.71 8.27
C ASN A 220 -18.34 -5.69 9.05
N ALA A 221 -19.40 -6.27 8.49
CA ALA A 221 -20.69 -6.36 9.18
C ALA A 221 -20.58 -7.17 10.50
N ARG A 222 -19.86 -8.30 10.47
CA ARG A 222 -19.65 -9.14 11.67
C ARG A 222 -18.84 -8.44 12.75
N ILE A 223 -17.76 -7.74 12.39
CA ILE A 223 -16.96 -6.97 13.36
C ILE A 223 -17.83 -5.88 13.99
N ARG A 224 -18.64 -5.18 13.20
CA ARG A 224 -19.55 -4.16 13.71
C ARG A 224 -20.60 -4.75 14.65
N GLU A 225 -21.19 -5.89 14.32
CA GLU A 225 -22.11 -6.62 15.19
C GLU A 225 -21.45 -6.97 16.54
N LEU A 226 -20.21 -7.49 16.53
CA LEU A 226 -19.45 -7.80 17.74
C LEU A 226 -19.14 -6.56 18.60
N LEU A 227 -18.98 -5.40 17.96
CA LEU A 227 -18.82 -4.11 18.62
C LEU A 227 -20.16 -3.49 19.06
N GLY A 228 -21.28 -4.18 18.89
CA GLY A 228 -22.62 -3.69 19.24
C GLY A 228 -23.17 -2.64 18.28
N ARG A 229 -22.70 -2.62 17.03
CA ARG A 229 -23.04 -1.63 15.98
C ARG A 229 -23.80 -2.33 14.84
N GLY A 230 -25.12 -2.37 14.95
CA GLY A 230 -25.98 -3.09 14.00
C GLY A 230 -26.51 -2.24 12.84
N GLU A 231 -26.30 -0.92 12.88
CA GLU A 231 -26.86 0.00 11.91
C GLU A 231 -26.20 -0.14 10.53
N PRO A 232 -26.95 -0.04 9.42
CA PRO A 232 -26.39 -0.19 8.07
C PRO A 232 -25.43 0.96 7.70
N THR A 233 -25.56 2.12 8.34
CA THR A 233 -24.68 3.27 8.16
C THR A 233 -23.69 3.41 9.31
N PRO A 234 -22.53 4.08 9.09
CA PRO A 234 -21.57 4.34 10.15
C PRO A 234 -22.14 5.08 11.37
N VAL A 235 -21.68 4.70 12.55
CA VAL A 235 -21.96 5.35 13.84
C VAL A 235 -20.66 5.86 14.46
N ALA A 236 -20.76 6.64 15.55
CA ALA A 236 -19.57 7.12 16.25
C ALA A 236 -18.69 5.94 16.73
N GLY A 237 -17.39 6.06 16.54
CA GLY A 237 -16.39 5.04 16.79
C GLY A 237 -16.16 4.05 15.64
N ASP A 238 -16.93 4.11 14.54
CA ASP A 238 -16.67 3.24 13.38
C ASP A 238 -15.35 3.60 12.68
N THR A 239 -14.64 2.58 12.20
CA THR A 239 -13.47 2.74 11.33
C THR A 239 -13.90 2.71 9.87
N LEU A 240 -13.50 3.73 9.10
CA LEU A 240 -13.74 3.86 7.68
C LEU A 240 -12.44 3.87 6.89
N VAL A 241 -12.47 3.35 5.67
CA VAL A 241 -11.37 3.44 4.70
C VAL A 241 -11.70 4.46 3.63
N CYS A 242 -10.78 5.39 3.38
CA CYS A 242 -10.90 6.35 2.29
C CYS A 242 -10.57 5.68 0.95
N LEU A 243 -11.43 5.85 -0.06
CA LEU A 243 -11.30 5.21 -1.37
C LEU A 243 -10.80 6.16 -2.46
N ARG A 244 -10.57 7.45 -2.14
CA ARG A 244 -10.16 8.46 -3.11
C ARG A 244 -9.29 9.53 -2.47
N ASN A 245 -8.24 9.93 -3.20
CA ASN A 245 -7.37 11.02 -2.77
C ASN A 245 -8.10 12.38 -2.80
N ASP A 246 -7.93 13.18 -1.74
CA ASP A 246 -8.22 14.61 -1.70
C ASP A 246 -7.10 15.35 -0.96
N ARG A 247 -6.20 15.96 -1.73
CA ARG A 247 -5.01 16.66 -1.18
C ARG A 247 -5.36 17.89 -0.35
N LYS A 248 -6.47 18.58 -0.64
CA LYS A 248 -6.86 19.80 0.09
C LYS A 248 -7.22 19.44 1.53
N ARG A 249 -7.94 18.33 1.70
CA ARG A 249 -8.36 17.79 3.01
C ARG A 249 -7.39 16.76 3.61
N GLY A 250 -6.37 16.34 2.86
CA GLY A 250 -5.40 15.35 3.30
C GLY A 250 -5.94 13.91 3.31
N LEU A 251 -6.99 13.64 2.54
CA LEU A 251 -7.52 12.28 2.39
C LEU A 251 -6.65 11.49 1.43
N LEU A 252 -6.20 10.31 1.84
CA LEU A 252 -5.40 9.41 1.01
C LEU A 252 -6.18 8.12 0.75
N ASN A 253 -6.20 7.64 -0.49
CA ASN A 253 -6.78 6.35 -0.82
C ASN A 253 -6.07 5.24 -0.02
N GLY A 254 -6.85 4.41 0.68
CA GLY A 254 -6.38 3.39 1.61
C GLY A 254 -6.09 3.89 3.03
N SER A 255 -6.30 5.17 3.36
CA SER A 255 -6.17 5.66 4.76
C SER A 255 -7.37 5.29 5.61
N LEU A 256 -7.10 4.95 6.87
CA LEU A 256 -8.09 4.65 7.89
C LEU A 256 -8.48 5.92 8.67
N TRP A 257 -9.76 6.01 8.99
CA TRP A 257 -10.37 7.16 9.65
C TRP A 257 -11.43 6.71 10.66
N HIS A 258 -11.48 7.36 11.82
CA HIS A 258 -12.47 7.09 12.86
C HIS A 258 -13.62 8.08 12.78
N VAL A 259 -14.85 7.59 12.91
CA VAL A 259 -16.04 8.43 13.02
C VAL A 259 -16.11 9.06 14.41
N ASP A 260 -15.72 10.33 14.53
CA ASP A 260 -15.87 11.08 15.78
C ASP A 260 -17.33 11.40 16.09
N ARG A 261 -18.09 11.79 15.06
CA ARG A 261 -19.44 12.34 15.22
C ARG A 261 -20.27 12.16 13.97
N VAL A 262 -21.46 11.59 14.13
CA VAL A 262 -22.53 11.58 13.12
C VAL A 262 -23.21 12.96 13.08
N ARG A 263 -23.39 13.53 11.88
CA ARG A 263 -24.03 14.83 11.67
C ARG A 263 -25.34 14.64 10.92
N ALA A 264 -26.24 15.63 11.03
CA ALA A 264 -27.47 15.65 10.27
C ALA A 264 -27.19 15.51 8.75
N PRO A 265 -27.87 14.58 8.06
CA PRO A 265 -27.68 14.36 6.63
C PRO A 265 -28.08 15.61 5.84
N ARG A 266 -27.51 15.77 4.65
CA ARG A 266 -27.80 16.93 3.77
C ARG A 266 -27.98 16.45 2.34
N LYS A 267 -29.11 16.79 1.73
CA LYS A 267 -29.45 16.42 0.34
C LYS A 267 -29.31 14.91 0.08
N GLY A 268 -29.78 14.07 1.02
CA GLY A 268 -29.70 12.61 0.92
C GLY A 268 -28.31 12.01 1.19
N LEU A 269 -27.29 12.83 1.49
CA LEU A 269 -25.94 12.37 1.80
C LEU A 269 -25.70 12.32 3.31
N LEU A 270 -25.02 11.26 3.76
CA LEU A 270 -24.58 11.06 5.14
C LEU A 270 -23.44 12.03 5.45
N ARG A 271 -23.34 12.49 6.69
CA ARG A 271 -22.31 13.46 7.08
C ARG A 271 -21.65 13.05 8.39
N TYR A 272 -20.32 13.11 8.40
CA TYR A 272 -19.51 12.70 9.56
C TYR A 272 -18.40 13.70 9.81
N THR A 273 -18.00 13.80 11.08
CA THR A 273 -16.67 14.30 11.44
C THR A 273 -15.77 13.09 11.59
N LEU A 274 -14.67 13.07 10.87
CA LEU A 274 -13.68 12.01 10.93
C LEU A 274 -12.35 12.53 11.45
N SER A 275 -11.64 11.71 12.21
CA SER A 275 -10.23 11.89 12.51
C SER A 275 -9.41 10.80 11.80
N PRO A 276 -8.18 11.10 11.34
CA PRO A 276 -7.29 10.05 10.84
C PRO A 276 -6.99 9.06 11.97
N ASP A 277 -6.77 7.79 11.62
CA ASP A 277 -6.26 6.78 12.55
C ASP A 277 -4.83 7.12 13.03
N GLU A 278 -4.38 6.52 14.14
CA GLU A 278 -3.03 6.79 14.65
C GLU A 278 -1.96 6.38 13.62
N GLY A 279 -0.96 7.24 13.40
CA GLY A 279 0.05 7.03 12.35
C GLY A 279 -0.40 7.44 10.94
N GLU A 280 -1.69 7.66 10.69
CA GLU A 280 -2.18 8.12 9.40
C GLU A 280 -1.91 9.60 9.13
N HIS A 281 -1.75 9.94 7.86
CA HIS A 281 -1.75 11.35 7.43
C HIS A 281 -3.18 11.85 7.22
N GLY A 282 -3.56 12.86 7.99
CA GLY A 282 -4.74 13.69 7.78
C GLY A 282 -4.48 15.10 8.33
N LYS A 283 -5.15 16.13 7.79
CA LYS A 283 -5.07 17.50 8.34
C LYS A 283 -5.87 17.64 9.65
N GLY A 284 -5.79 16.64 10.53
CA GLY A 284 -6.64 16.49 11.70
C GLY A 284 -8.09 16.16 11.33
N ARG A 285 -9.02 16.64 12.16
CA ARG A 285 -10.45 16.38 12.00
C ARG A 285 -11.01 17.02 10.72
N THR A 286 -11.75 16.25 9.94
CA THR A 286 -12.38 16.71 8.70
C THR A 286 -13.86 16.34 8.65
N VAL A 287 -14.66 17.15 7.95
CA VAL A 287 -16.07 16.85 7.71
C VAL A 287 -16.20 16.26 6.31
N VAL A 288 -16.80 15.08 6.23
CA VAL A 288 -17.06 14.38 4.98
C VAL A 288 -18.56 14.26 4.73
N THR A 289 -18.91 14.16 3.46
CA THR A 289 -20.28 13.95 2.99
C THR A 289 -20.29 12.73 2.06
N ILE A 290 -20.92 11.64 2.49
CA ILE A 290 -20.79 10.31 1.85
C ILE A 290 -22.16 9.84 1.37
N ASN A 291 -22.21 9.32 0.14
CA ASN A 291 -23.39 8.67 -0.41
C ASN A 291 -23.62 7.32 0.29
N PRO A 292 -24.84 7.02 0.79
CA PRO A 292 -25.17 5.74 1.43
C PRO A 292 -24.78 4.50 0.62
N ALA A 293 -24.74 4.61 -0.71
CA ALA A 293 -24.39 3.52 -1.62
C ALA A 293 -23.02 2.88 -1.34
N TYR A 294 -22.10 3.61 -0.72
CA TYR A 294 -20.81 3.05 -0.30
C TYR A 294 -20.89 2.05 0.86
N PHE A 295 -21.98 2.07 1.63
CA PHE A 295 -22.17 1.19 2.80
C PHE A 295 -23.17 0.05 2.53
N ASP A 296 -24.12 0.25 1.61
CA ASP A 296 -25.11 -0.78 1.24
C ASP A 296 -24.65 -1.70 0.10
N GLY A 297 -23.49 -1.42 -0.50
CA GLY A 297 -22.91 -2.23 -1.58
C GLY A 297 -23.37 -1.86 -2.98
N THR A 298 -24.10 -0.75 -3.17
CA THR A 298 -24.59 -0.29 -4.47
C THR A 298 -23.74 0.81 -5.12
N ALA A 299 -22.58 1.16 -4.54
CA ALA A 299 -21.70 2.22 -5.03
C ALA A 299 -21.27 2.10 -6.50
N GLU A 300 -21.25 0.88 -7.05
CA GLU A 300 -20.95 0.64 -8.46
C GLU A 300 -21.97 1.31 -9.40
N ALA A 301 -23.23 1.39 -8.98
CA ALA A 301 -24.31 2.02 -9.75
C ALA A 301 -24.29 3.56 -9.73
N LEU A 302 -23.43 4.19 -8.92
CA LEU A 302 -23.33 5.65 -8.85
C LEU A 302 -22.78 6.24 -10.16
N THR A 303 -23.49 7.23 -10.68
CA THR A 303 -23.05 8.03 -11.83
C THR A 303 -21.79 8.84 -11.52
N PRO A 304 -21.00 9.26 -12.52
CA PRO A 304 -19.84 10.13 -12.31
C PRO A 304 -20.19 11.43 -11.56
N ALA A 305 -21.36 12.02 -11.82
CA ALA A 305 -21.82 13.23 -11.15
C ALA A 305 -22.09 13.01 -9.65
N GLU A 306 -22.70 11.88 -9.28
CA GLU A 306 -22.94 11.52 -7.87
C GLU A 306 -21.63 11.22 -7.14
N ARG A 307 -20.71 10.49 -7.78
CA ARG A 307 -19.37 10.23 -7.24
C ARG A 307 -18.57 11.51 -7.01
N ARG A 308 -18.75 12.55 -7.84
CA ARG A 308 -18.11 13.87 -7.64
C ARG A 308 -18.69 14.63 -6.44
N ARG A 309 -19.98 14.50 -6.17
CA ARG A 309 -20.67 15.17 -5.05
C ARG A 309 -20.50 14.46 -3.71
N SER A 310 -19.89 13.27 -3.71
CA SER A 310 -19.67 12.44 -2.55
C SER A 310 -18.18 12.27 -2.26
N ASP A 311 -17.82 12.25 -0.98
CA ASP A 311 -16.62 11.61 -0.51
C ASP A 311 -16.76 10.09 -0.62
N ALA A 312 -15.66 9.41 -0.94
CA ALA A 312 -15.66 7.98 -1.17
C ALA A 312 -15.04 7.28 0.05
N PHE A 313 -15.89 6.72 0.90
CA PHE A 313 -15.51 6.00 2.12
C PHE A 313 -16.37 4.76 2.27
N ASP A 314 -15.79 3.69 2.76
CA ASP A 314 -16.44 2.41 3.05
C ASP A 314 -15.98 1.95 4.45
N PHE A 315 -16.53 0.87 5.00
CA PHE A 315 -16.06 0.33 6.27
C PHE A 315 -14.61 -0.16 6.15
N GLY A 316 -13.80 0.21 7.15
CA GLY A 316 -12.35 0.06 7.16
C GLY A 316 -11.81 -1.01 8.10
N TYR A 317 -12.66 -1.76 8.81
CA TYR A 317 -12.21 -2.84 9.71
C TYR A 317 -11.55 -3.99 8.96
N VAL A 318 -12.04 -4.26 7.75
CA VAL A 318 -11.55 -5.35 6.91
C VAL A 318 -11.25 -4.81 5.52
N LEU A 319 -10.05 -5.11 5.03
CA LEU A 319 -9.57 -4.73 3.71
C LEU A 319 -9.30 -5.98 2.86
N THR A 320 -9.35 -5.83 1.54
CA THR A 320 -8.83 -6.88 0.66
C THR A 320 -7.32 -6.76 0.57
N VAL A 321 -6.62 -7.89 0.37
CA VAL A 321 -5.15 -7.87 0.16
C VAL A 321 -4.74 -6.95 -1.00
N HIS A 322 -5.51 -6.90 -2.09
CA HIS A 322 -5.26 -5.96 -3.18
C HIS A 322 -5.29 -4.49 -2.72
N LYS A 323 -6.26 -4.10 -1.89
CA LYS A 323 -6.36 -2.73 -1.36
C LYS A 323 -5.29 -2.44 -0.29
N SER A 324 -4.65 -3.47 0.25
CA SER A 324 -3.58 -3.34 1.24
C SER A 324 -2.18 -3.13 0.63
N GLN A 325 -2.02 -3.26 -0.69
CA GLN A 325 -0.71 -3.10 -1.35
C GLN A 325 -0.10 -1.71 -1.06
N GLY A 326 1.18 -1.72 -0.66
CA GLY A 326 1.90 -0.53 -0.22
C GLY A 326 1.56 -0.04 1.20
N SER A 327 0.65 -0.69 1.92
CA SER A 327 0.40 -0.45 3.35
C SER A 327 1.16 -1.45 4.21
N GLN A 328 1.37 -1.12 5.49
CA GLN A 328 2.02 -2.00 6.45
C GLN A 328 1.44 -1.71 7.85
N TRP A 329 1.24 -2.74 8.66
CA TRP A 329 0.71 -2.66 10.03
C TRP A 329 1.51 -3.55 10.97
N ASP A 330 1.49 -3.28 12.28
CA ASP A 330 2.24 -4.09 13.23
C ASP A 330 1.56 -5.43 13.47
N ASP A 331 0.24 -5.45 13.58
CA ASP A 331 -0.57 -6.66 13.82
C ASP A 331 -1.63 -6.89 12.73
N VAL A 332 -1.51 -8.01 12.01
CA VAL A 332 -2.40 -8.36 10.90
C VAL A 332 -3.09 -9.69 11.15
N VAL A 333 -4.40 -9.75 10.99
CA VAL A 333 -5.14 -11.01 10.84
C VAL A 333 -5.44 -11.24 9.37
N LEU A 334 -4.93 -12.34 8.80
CA LEU A 334 -5.11 -12.70 7.39
C LEU A 334 -5.97 -13.95 7.28
N PHE A 335 -7.18 -13.81 6.74
CA PHE A 335 -8.00 -14.97 6.37
C PHE A 335 -7.56 -15.48 5.00
N ASP A 336 -6.95 -16.67 4.96
CA ASP A 336 -6.43 -17.28 3.75
C ASP A 336 -7.57 -17.59 2.77
N GLU A 337 -7.67 -16.75 1.73
CA GLU A 337 -8.54 -16.95 0.58
C GLU A 337 -7.73 -17.16 -0.71
N SER A 338 -6.47 -17.61 -0.58
CA SER A 338 -5.56 -17.82 -1.72
C SER A 338 -6.15 -18.71 -2.80
N PHE A 339 -6.99 -19.69 -2.42
CA PHE A 339 -7.71 -20.57 -3.33
C PHE A 339 -8.56 -19.83 -4.38
N ALA A 340 -9.01 -18.60 -4.09
CA ALA A 340 -9.82 -17.80 -5.01
C ALA A 340 -9.00 -17.18 -6.15
N PHE A 341 -7.66 -17.23 -6.07
CA PHE A 341 -6.75 -16.51 -6.97
C PHE A 341 -5.94 -17.43 -7.91
N ARG A 342 -6.25 -18.73 -7.97
CA ARG A 342 -5.71 -19.68 -8.97
C ARG A 342 -4.19 -19.60 -9.11
N GLU A 343 -3.66 -19.26 -10.29
CA GLU A 343 -2.23 -19.11 -10.58
C GLU A 343 -1.53 -18.04 -9.72
N HIS A 344 -2.29 -17.09 -9.18
CA HIS A 344 -1.81 -16.05 -8.28
C HIS A 344 -2.00 -16.38 -6.79
N ALA A 345 -2.48 -17.58 -6.43
CA ALA A 345 -2.72 -17.98 -5.03
C ALA A 345 -1.52 -17.72 -4.11
N ARG A 346 -0.32 -18.13 -4.54
CA ARG A 346 0.93 -17.92 -3.78
C ARG A 346 1.29 -16.45 -3.65
N ARG A 347 1.17 -15.67 -4.73
CA ARG A 347 1.44 -14.22 -4.72
C ARG A 347 0.45 -13.49 -3.82
N TRP A 348 -0.80 -13.92 -3.82
CA TRP A 348 -1.84 -13.37 -2.95
C TRP A 348 -1.50 -13.58 -1.48
N LEU A 349 -1.19 -14.82 -1.10
CA LEU A 349 -0.86 -15.16 0.29
C LEU A 349 0.46 -14.48 0.72
N TYR A 350 1.47 -14.48 -0.14
CA TYR A 350 2.72 -13.74 0.05
C TYR A 350 2.49 -12.25 0.29
N THR A 351 1.65 -11.62 -0.53
CA THR A 351 1.34 -10.19 -0.40
C THR A 351 0.65 -9.90 0.91
N GLY A 352 -0.31 -10.73 1.32
CA GLY A 352 -1.01 -10.61 2.60
C GLY A 352 -0.07 -10.76 3.79
N ILE A 353 0.82 -11.76 3.77
CA ILE A 353 1.80 -12.01 4.84
C ILE A 353 2.72 -10.81 5.03
N THR A 354 3.25 -10.27 3.93
CA THR A 354 4.20 -9.16 3.96
C THR A 354 3.60 -7.80 4.31
N ARG A 355 2.29 -7.73 4.62
CA ARG A 355 1.67 -6.52 5.19
C ARG A 355 1.92 -6.37 6.68
N ALA A 356 2.23 -7.45 7.38
CA ALA A 356 2.60 -7.42 8.79
C ALA A 356 4.04 -6.94 8.96
N ALA A 357 4.29 -6.12 9.99
CA ALA A 357 5.60 -5.67 10.41
C ALA A 357 6.13 -6.39 11.64
N ARG A 358 5.24 -6.79 12.56
CA ARG A 358 5.63 -7.42 13.84
C ARG A 358 4.96 -8.78 14.06
N ARG A 359 3.65 -8.85 13.84
CA ARG A 359 2.84 -10.03 14.10
C ARG A 359 1.82 -10.30 13.00
N ILE A 360 1.67 -11.57 12.66
CA ILE A 360 0.58 -12.04 11.80
C ILE A 360 -0.13 -13.25 12.40
N THR A 361 -1.46 -13.25 12.33
CA THR A 361 -2.28 -14.45 12.53
C THR A 361 -2.92 -14.85 11.20
N ILE A 362 -2.52 -16.00 10.67
CA ILE A 362 -3.08 -16.56 9.43
C ILE A 362 -4.21 -17.53 9.81
N VAL A 363 -5.42 -17.28 9.30
CA VAL A 363 -6.59 -18.13 9.51
C VAL A 363 -6.83 -18.97 8.27
N ARG A 364 -6.69 -20.30 8.38
CA ARG A 364 -6.89 -21.24 7.26
C ARG A 364 -8.21 -22.00 7.38
#